data_AF-A0A4Q7M460-F1
#
_entry.id   AF-A0A4Q7M460-F1
#
_cell.length_a   1.000
_cell.length_b   1.000
_cell.length_c   1.000
_cell.angle_alpha   90.00
_cell.angle_beta   90.00
_cell.angle_gamma   90.00
#
_symmetry.space_group_name_H-M   'P 1'
#
loop_
_entity.id
_entity.type
_entity.pdbx_description
1 polymer ?
#
loop_
_entity_poly.entity_id
_entity_poly.type
_entity_poly.pdbx_seq_one_letter_code
_entity_poly.pdbx_strand_id
1 'polypeptide(L)'
;MPDDDTALLLKLIGDQPDASADVLAHAADSTSTPLLVAAALLVGDAGLLTRAAQHATTTRDRQLVALAQAHLRGDADLFHALVRDHLSDYPDNLLAAWIAGRTPPTP
;
A
#
# COMPACT_ATOMS: atom_id res chain seq x y z
N MET A 1 -21.90 -1.36 3.44
CA MET A 1 -21.10 -0.13 3.28
C MET A 1 -19.70 -0.57 2.92
N PRO A 2 -18.95 0.16 2.08
CA PRO A 2 -17.51 -0.08 2.05
C PRO A 2 -16.98 0.05 3.48
N ASP A 3 -16.12 -0.87 3.91
CA ASP A 3 -15.43 -0.74 5.19
C ASP A 3 -14.70 0.61 5.21
N ASP A 4 -14.65 1.27 6.37
CA ASP A 4 -14.10 2.63 6.52
C ASP A 4 -12.69 2.74 5.89
N ASP A 5 -11.89 1.69 6.02
CA ASP A 5 -10.56 1.57 5.41
C ASP A 5 -10.59 1.62 3.88
N THR A 6 -11.56 0.96 3.24
CA THR A 6 -11.70 0.99 1.78
C THR A 6 -12.08 2.40 1.32
N ALA A 7 -12.96 3.08 2.04
CA ALA A 7 -13.36 4.45 1.72
C ALA A 7 -12.17 5.42 1.84
N LEU A 8 -11.34 5.27 2.87
CA LEU A 8 -10.11 6.04 3.05
C LEU A 8 -9.12 5.80 1.92
N LEU A 9 -8.90 4.55 1.52
CA LEU A 9 -8.02 4.22 0.40
C LEU A 9 -8.51 4.81 -0.92
N LEU A 10 -9.82 4.76 -1.20
CA LEU A 10 -10.37 5.35 -2.41
C LEU A 10 -10.23 6.88 -2.44
N LYS A 11 -10.40 7.55 -1.30
CA LYS A 11 -10.13 8.99 -1.17
C LYS A 11 -8.65 9.31 -1.43
N LEU A 12 -7.74 8.51 -0.88
CA LEU A 12 -6.30 8.66 -1.10
C LEU A 12 -5.92 8.49 -2.57
N ILE A 13 -6.44 7.44 -3.21
CA ILE A 13 -6.19 7.15 -4.63
C ILE A 13 -6.78 8.26 -5.52
N GLY A 14 -7.92 8.82 -5.13
CA GLY A 14 -8.57 9.93 -5.80
C GLY A 14 -8.00 11.31 -5.48
N ASP A 15 -6.85 11.39 -4.79
CA ASP A 15 -6.17 12.63 -4.40
C ASP A 15 -7.09 13.64 -3.68
N GLN A 16 -7.99 13.12 -2.84
CA GLN A 16 -8.87 13.97 -2.05
C GLN A 16 -8.08 14.75 -1.01
N PRO A 17 -8.47 16.01 -0.72
CA PRO A 17 -7.92 16.78 0.39
C PRO A 17 -7.98 15.97 1.69
N ASP A 18 -6.96 16.10 2.53
CA ASP A 18 -6.83 15.48 3.84
C ASP A 18 -6.75 13.93 3.88
N ALA A 19 -6.93 13.24 2.75
CA ALA A 19 -6.95 11.77 2.71
C ALA A 19 -5.67 11.12 3.26
N SER A 20 -4.51 11.72 2.99
CA SER A 20 -3.23 11.27 3.56
C SER A 20 -3.22 11.38 5.10
N ALA A 21 -3.74 12.47 5.66
CA ALA A 21 -3.80 12.66 7.11
C ALA A 21 -4.78 11.67 7.75
N ASP A 22 -5.94 11.46 7.13
CA ASP A 22 -6.95 10.52 7.60
C ASP A 22 -6.43 9.07 7.60
N VAL A 23 -5.74 8.66 6.52
CA VAL A 23 -5.12 7.32 6.44
C VAL A 23 -4.08 7.13 7.54
N LEU A 24 -3.24 8.14 7.80
CA LEU A 24 -2.23 8.06 8.86
C LEU A 24 -2.85 8.00 10.25
N ALA A 25 -3.90 8.79 10.51
CA ALA A 25 -4.62 8.74 11.78
C ALA A 25 -5.26 7.37 12.02
N HIS A 26 -5.87 6.77 10.98
CA HIS A 26 -6.53 5.47 11.11
C HIS A 26 -5.55 4.29 11.19
N ALA A 27 -4.36 4.43 10.58
CA ALA A 27 -3.32 3.39 10.60
C ALA A 27 -2.77 3.08 11.99
N ALA A 28 -2.91 4.00 12.95
CA ALA A 28 -2.48 3.77 14.33
C ALA A 28 -3.18 2.53 14.91
N ASP A 29 -4.50 2.44 14.74
CA ASP A 29 -5.35 1.43 15.37
C ASP A 29 -5.84 0.34 14.40
N SER A 30 -5.61 0.48 13.10
CA SER A 30 -6.04 -0.49 12.09
C SER A 30 -5.11 -1.72 12.00
N THR A 31 -5.70 -2.86 11.63
CA THR A 31 -5.00 -4.10 11.26
C THR A 31 -5.14 -4.42 9.77
N SER A 32 -5.72 -3.52 8.97
CA SER A 32 -5.92 -3.71 7.54
C SER A 32 -4.59 -3.60 6.80
N THR A 33 -4.17 -4.70 6.18
CA THR A 33 -2.92 -4.75 5.41
C THR A 33 -2.87 -3.67 4.32
N PRO A 34 -3.90 -3.45 3.49
CA PRO A 34 -3.89 -2.37 2.51
C PRO A 34 -3.74 -0.97 3.13
N LEU A 35 -4.41 -0.70 4.24
CA LEU A 35 -4.33 0.61 4.90
C LEU A 35 -2.95 0.86 5.51
N LEU A 36 -2.38 -0.15 6.19
CA LEU A 36 -1.03 -0.08 6.74
C LEU A 36 0.04 0.10 5.64
N VAL A 37 -0.13 -0.56 4.48
CA VAL A 37 0.74 -0.37 3.31
C VAL A 37 0.66 1.05 2.78
N ALA A 38 -0.54 1.61 2.62
CA ALA A 38 -0.71 2.98 2.16
C ALA A 38 -0.07 3.99 3.11
N ALA A 39 -0.32 3.84 4.43
CA ALA A 39 0.29 4.67 5.46
C ALA A 39 1.83 4.59 5.42
N ALA A 40 2.39 3.38 5.32
CA ALA A 40 3.83 3.19 5.23
C ALA A 40 4.47 3.95 4.06
N LEU A 41 3.82 3.96 2.90
CA LEU A 41 4.31 4.64 1.70
C LEU A 41 4.17 6.17 1.76
N LEU A 42 3.24 6.68 2.56
CA LEU A 42 3.09 8.13 2.78
C LEU A 42 4.21 8.69 3.65
N VAL A 43 4.66 7.94 4.68
CA VAL A 43 5.69 8.39 5.63
C VAL A 43 7.06 7.76 5.42
N GLY A 44 7.19 6.78 4.53
CA GLY A 44 8.44 6.05 4.31
C GLY A 44 8.82 5.10 5.46
N ASP A 45 7.84 4.58 6.21
CA ASP A 45 8.09 3.79 7.42
C ASP A 45 8.02 2.27 7.20
N ALA A 46 9.17 1.61 7.31
CA ALA A 46 9.29 0.16 7.26
C ALA A 46 8.64 -0.57 8.46
N GLY A 47 8.45 0.12 9.59
CA GLY A 47 7.75 -0.40 10.77
C GLY A 47 6.28 -0.71 10.47
N LEU A 48 5.59 0.19 9.77
CA LEU A 48 4.23 -0.03 9.30
C LEU A 48 4.12 -1.20 8.31
N LEU A 49 5.10 -1.38 7.40
CA LEU A 49 5.13 -2.57 6.53
C LEU A 49 5.37 -3.86 7.31
N THR A 50 6.13 -3.81 8.40
CA THR A 50 6.32 -4.99 9.27
C THR A 50 5.01 -5.36 9.96
N ARG A 51 4.25 -4.38 10.46
CA ARG A 51 2.89 -4.61 11.00
C ARG A 51 1.95 -5.16 9.92
N ALA A 52 1.97 -4.58 8.72
CA ALA A 52 1.17 -5.04 7.60
C ALA A 52 1.44 -6.52 7.26
N ALA A 53 2.72 -6.93 7.28
CA ALA A 53 3.15 -8.31 7.07
C ALA A 53 2.61 -9.27 8.14
N GLN A 54 2.55 -8.84 9.41
CA GLN A 54 2.02 -9.64 10.51
C GLN A 54 0.52 -9.92 10.38
N HIS A 55 -0.23 -8.98 9.81
CA HIS A 55 -1.68 -9.11 9.61
C HIS A 55 -2.06 -9.68 8.23
N ALA A 56 -1.10 -9.88 7.32
CA ALA A 56 -1.33 -10.38 5.98
C ALA A 56 -1.71 -11.88 5.98
N THR A 57 -3.01 -12.17 5.95
CA THR A 57 -3.52 -13.55 5.98
C THR A 57 -3.59 -14.18 4.60
N THR A 58 -3.77 -13.38 3.54
CA THR A 58 -3.92 -13.87 2.16
C THR A 58 -2.64 -13.74 1.34
N THR A 59 -2.54 -14.48 0.23
CA THR A 59 -1.43 -14.32 -0.72
C THR A 59 -1.46 -12.94 -1.37
N ARG A 60 -2.66 -12.42 -1.66
CA ARG A 60 -2.87 -11.07 -2.17
C ARG A 60 -2.24 -10.02 -1.24
N ASP A 61 -2.50 -10.13 0.06
CA ASP A 61 -1.94 -9.21 1.07
C ASP A 61 -0.41 -9.32 1.16
N ARG A 62 0.12 -10.55 1.19
CA ARG A 62 1.58 -10.78 1.27
C ARG A 62 2.32 -10.21 0.07
N GLN A 63 1.77 -10.38 -1.13
CA GLN A 63 2.35 -9.80 -2.35
C GLN A 63 2.28 -8.26 -2.34
N LEU A 64 1.17 -7.69 -1.88
CA LEU A 64 1.02 -6.24 -1.74
C LEU A 64 2.05 -5.64 -0.76
N VAL A 65 2.32 -6.33 0.35
CA VAL A 65 3.40 -5.92 1.27
C VAL A 65 4.76 -6.04 0.59
N ALA A 66 5.03 -7.13 -0.13
CA ALA A 66 6.31 -7.36 -0.79
C ALA A 66 6.64 -6.28 -1.83
N LEU A 67 5.68 -5.88 -2.68
CA LEU A 67 5.91 -4.82 -3.65
C LEU A 67 6.09 -3.45 -2.97
N ALA A 68 5.35 -3.16 -1.89
CA ALA A 68 5.53 -1.92 -1.14
C ALA A 68 6.92 -1.84 -0.47
N GLN A 69 7.44 -2.97 0.02
CA GLN A 69 8.80 -3.05 0.55
C GLN A 69 9.85 -2.80 -0.54
N ALA A 70 9.69 -3.39 -1.73
CA ALA A 70 10.60 -3.15 -2.85
C ALA A 70 10.61 -1.66 -3.25
N HIS A 71 9.42 -1.03 -3.28
CA HIS A 71 9.28 0.39 -3.56
C HIS A 71 10.01 1.27 -2.52
N LEU A 72 9.83 1.03 -1.22
CA LEU A 72 10.52 1.80 -0.17
C LEU A 72 12.04 1.61 -0.18
N ARG A 73 12.52 0.43 -0.60
CA ARG A 73 13.97 0.16 -0.72
C ARG A 73 14.59 0.75 -2.00
N GLY A 74 13.78 1.31 -2.90
CA GLY A 74 14.25 1.80 -4.20
C GLY A 74 14.66 0.68 -5.17
N ASP A 75 14.27 -0.57 -4.92
CA ASP A 75 14.57 -1.70 -5.81
C ASP A 75 13.58 -1.73 -6.98
N ALA A 76 13.86 -0.91 -8.00
CA ALA A 76 12.95 -0.66 -9.12
C ALA A 76 12.68 -1.90 -9.96
N ASP A 77 13.70 -2.72 -10.25
CA ASP A 77 13.55 -3.93 -11.08
C ASP A 77 12.67 -4.97 -10.39
N LEU A 78 12.92 -5.20 -9.09
CA LEU A 78 12.09 -6.09 -8.29
C LEU A 78 10.67 -5.55 -8.16
N PHE A 79 10.51 -4.25 -7.88
CA PHE A 79 9.21 -3.60 -7.78
C PHE A 79 8.38 -3.76 -9.06
N HIS A 80 8.97 -3.49 -10.23
CA HIS A 80 8.28 -3.63 -11.51
C HIS A 80 7.90 -5.09 -11.80
N ALA A 81 8.75 -6.05 -11.47
CA ALA A 81 8.44 -7.46 -11.64
C ALA A 81 7.25 -7.89 -10.75
N LEU A 82 7.28 -7.51 -9.46
CA LEU A 82 6.25 -7.85 -8.48
C LEU A 82 4.92 -7.18 -8.79
N VAL A 83 4.91 -5.90 -9.17
CA VAL A 83 3.66 -5.17 -9.44
C VAL A 83 2.98 -5.71 -10.70
N ARG A 84 3.75 -6.09 -11.73
CA ARG A 84 3.22 -6.73 -12.94
C ARG A 84 2.58 -8.08 -12.62
N ASP A 85 3.27 -8.91 -11.84
CA ASP A 85 2.77 -10.24 -11.43
C ASP A 85 1.48 -10.08 -10.61
N HIS A 86 1.51 -9.21 -9.59
CA HIS A 86 0.37 -8.94 -8.73
C HIS A 86 -0.86 -8.42 -9.49
N LEU A 87 -0.69 -7.46 -10.41
CA LEU A 87 -1.82 -6.92 -11.19
C LEU A 87 -2.30 -7.89 -12.28
N SER A 88 -1.50 -8.87 -12.67
CA SER A 88 -1.96 -9.95 -13.56
C SER A 88 -2.94 -10.88 -12.84
N ASP A 89 -2.68 -11.19 -11.57
CA ASP A 89 -3.53 -12.02 -10.73
C ASP A 89 -4.72 -11.25 -10.10
N TYR A 90 -4.49 -9.99 -9.72
CA TYR A 90 -5.44 -9.12 -9.02
C TYR A 90 -5.61 -7.77 -9.73
N PRO A 91 -6.21 -7.75 -10.94
CA PRO A 91 -6.34 -6.54 -11.76
C PRO A 91 -7.22 -5.45 -11.11
N ASP A 92 -8.01 -5.82 -10.11
CA ASP A 92 -8.88 -4.95 -9.31
C ASP A 92 -8.15 -4.27 -8.14
N ASN A 93 -6.88 -4.58 -7.87
CA ASN A 93 -6.13 -3.96 -6.77
C ASN A 93 -5.72 -2.51 -7.09
N LEU A 94 -6.63 -1.57 -6.84
CA LEU A 94 -6.42 -0.14 -7.08
C LEU A 94 -5.24 0.42 -6.27
N LEU A 95 -4.97 -0.08 -5.08
CA LEU A 95 -3.82 0.37 -4.29
C LEU A 95 -2.51 -0.03 -4.98
N ALA A 96 -2.38 -1.27 -5.44
CA ALA A 96 -1.19 -1.70 -6.19
C ALA A 96 -0.98 -0.86 -7.46
N ALA A 97 -2.06 -0.54 -8.19
CA ALA A 97 -2.01 0.35 -9.35
C ALA A 97 -1.58 1.78 -8.98
N TRP A 98 -2.08 2.32 -7.87
CA TRP A 98 -1.67 3.61 -7.34
C TRP A 98 -0.18 3.63 -6.96
N ILE A 99 0.34 2.57 -6.33
CA ILE A 99 1.77 2.44 -6.01
C ILE A 99 2.60 2.41 -7.31
N ALA A 100 2.15 1.68 -8.34
CA ALA A 100 2.82 1.62 -9.64
C ALA A 100 2.94 2.99 -10.33
N GLY A 101 1.96 3.88 -10.12
CA GLY A 101 1.97 5.24 -10.67
C GLY A 101 2.84 6.22 -9.89
N ARG A 102 3.40 5.84 -8.74
CA ARG A 102 4.25 6.71 -7.92
C ARG A 102 5.71 6.58 -8.32
N THR A 103 6.41 7.71 -8.36
CA THR A 103 7.86 7.71 -8.47
C THR A 103 8.47 7.10 -7.20
N PRO A 104 9.36 6.11 -7.29
CA PRO A 104 10.08 5.60 -6.12
C PRO A 104 10.91 6.72 -5.46
N PRO A 105 11.14 6.67 -4.14
CA PRO A 105 11.97 7.64 -3.46
C PRO A 105 13.38 7.64 -4.08
N THR A 106 13.84 8.82 -4.51
CA THR A 106 15.20 9.03 -4.99
C THR A 106 16.19 8.85 -3.83
N PRO A 107 17.32 8.15 -4.02
CA PRO A 107 18.34 7.96 -2.98
C PRO A 107 19.04 9.26 -2.57
#